data_AF-A0A509LUS8-F1
#
_entry.id   AF-A0A509LUS8-F1
#
_cell.length_a   1.000
_cell.length_b   1.000
_cell.length_c   1.000
_cell.angle_alpha   90.00
_cell.angle_beta   90.00
_cell.angle_gamma   90.00
#
_symmetry.space_group_name_H-M   'P 1'
#
loop_
_entity.id
_entity.type
_entity.pdbx_description
1 polymer ?
#
loop_
_entity_poly.entity_id
_entity_poly.type
_entity_poly.pdbx_seq_one_letter_code
_entity_poly.pdbx_strand_id
1 'polypeptide(L)'
;MKNESKQKMFDLYYALFSEFKETSQTCLLEIEKTSRNEIIINFLHYHNRYMTNNKLLQIFEIYPESHERLKNHIISVMRGQVLISKGA
;
A
#
# COMPACT_ATOMS: atom_id res chain seq x y z
N MET A 1 11.04 19.69 -7.29
CA MET A 1 10.26 19.25 -6.12
C MET A 1 8.92 18.57 -6.47
N LYS A 2 7.94 19.18 -7.17
CA LYS A 2 6.65 18.49 -7.47
C LYS A 2 6.78 17.21 -8.35
N ASN A 3 7.71 17.19 -9.31
CA ASN A 3 7.88 16.02 -10.19
C ASN A 3 8.55 14.83 -9.48
N GLU A 4 9.46 15.08 -8.55
CA GLU A 4 10.21 14.02 -7.86
C GLU A 4 9.32 13.22 -6.91
N SER A 5 8.39 13.90 -6.23
CA SER A 5 7.42 13.24 -5.33
C SER A 5 6.51 12.27 -6.10
N LYS A 6 5.99 12.70 -7.25
CA LYS A 6 5.14 11.85 -8.10
C LYS A 6 5.89 10.67 -8.70
N GLN A 7 7.11 10.91 -9.19
CA GLN A 7 7.95 9.83 -9.69
C GLN A 7 8.20 8.78 -8.59
N LYS A 8 8.53 9.24 -7.37
CA LYS A 8 8.70 8.35 -6.22
C LYS A 8 7.45 7.52 -5.93
N MET A 9 6.25 8.09 -6.05
CA MET A 9 5.00 7.34 -5.88
C MET A 9 4.83 6.24 -6.94
N PHE A 10 5.17 6.52 -8.20
CA PHE A 10 5.15 5.49 -9.25
C PHE A 10 6.20 4.41 -9.02
N ASP A 11 7.40 4.77 -8.56
CA ASP A 11 8.46 3.81 -8.24
C ASP A 11 8.04 2.91 -7.06
N LEU A 12 7.40 3.48 -6.03
CA LEU A 12 6.81 2.74 -4.91
C LEU A 12 5.72 1.78 -5.40
N TYR A 13 4.82 2.27 -6.26
CA TYR A 13 3.76 1.43 -6.82
C TYR A 13 4.35 0.28 -7.65
N TYR A 14 5.39 0.52 -8.46
CA TYR A 14 6.07 -0.52 -9.23
C TYR A 14 6.73 -1.59 -8.34
N ALA A 15 7.35 -1.17 -7.24
CA ALA A 15 7.92 -2.10 -6.25
C ALA A 15 6.82 -2.97 -5.61
N LEU A 16 5.71 -2.36 -5.18
CA LEU A 16 4.56 -3.07 -4.62
C LEU A 16 3.88 -3.98 -5.65
N PHE A 17 3.77 -3.54 -6.90
CA PHE A 17 3.20 -4.32 -7.98
C PHE A 17 4.07 -5.55 -8.31
N SER A 18 5.40 -5.40 -8.23
CA SER A 18 6.32 -6.51 -8.41
C SER A 18 6.10 -7.61 -7.38
N GLU A 19 5.87 -7.24 -6.12
CA GLU A 19 5.52 -8.16 -5.04
C GLU A 19 4.09 -8.70 -5.17
N PHE A 20 3.15 -7.87 -5.64
CA PHE A 20 1.76 -8.26 -5.87
C PHE A 20 1.62 -9.40 -6.89
N LYS A 21 2.45 -9.42 -7.95
CA LYS A 21 2.44 -10.52 -8.93
C LYS A 21 2.71 -11.89 -8.31
N GLU A 22 3.48 -11.93 -7.23
CA GLU A 22 3.92 -13.15 -6.56
C GLU A 22 3.18 -13.36 -5.22
N THR A 23 2.21 -12.50 -4.88
CA THR A 23 1.55 -12.56 -3.57
C THR A 23 0.70 -13.83 -3.42
N SER A 24 0.78 -14.45 -2.25
CA SER A 24 -0.10 -15.55 -1.88
C SER A 24 -1.33 -15.07 -1.09
N GLN A 25 -1.46 -13.76 -0.85
CA GLN A 25 -2.56 -13.18 -0.07
C GLN A 25 -3.66 -12.64 -0.97
N THR A 26 -4.91 -12.73 -0.51
CA THR A 26 -6.03 -12.06 -1.18
C THR A 26 -5.98 -10.57 -0.85
N CYS A 27 -5.64 -9.75 -1.83
CA CYS A 27 -5.52 -8.31 -1.66
C CYS A 27 -5.86 -7.55 -2.94
N LEU A 28 -6.05 -6.24 -2.80
CA LEU A 28 -6.22 -5.28 -3.87
C LEU A 28 -5.14 -4.19 -3.74
N LEU A 29 -4.53 -3.84 -4.86
CA LEU A 29 -3.50 -2.81 -4.97
C LEU A 29 -3.91 -1.80 -6.04
N GLU A 30 -4.15 -0.57 -5.65
CA GLU A 30 -4.65 0.49 -6.52
C GLU A 30 -3.83 1.77 -6.38
N ILE A 31 -3.82 2.56 -7.45
CA ILE A 31 -3.30 3.93 -7.45
C ILE A 31 -4.46 4.88 -7.72
N GLU A 32 -4.64 5.84 -6.82
CA GLU A 32 -5.70 6.83 -6.86
C GLU A 32 -5.12 8.22 -7.06
N LYS A 33 -5.81 9.05 -7.84
CA LYS A 33 -5.51 10.46 -8.00
C LYS A 33 -6.65 11.28 -7.40
N THR A 34 -6.34 12.06 -6.37
CA THR A 34 -7.35 12.82 -5.63
C THR A 34 -7.77 14.09 -6.37
N SER A 35 -8.86 14.72 -5.93
CA SER A 35 -9.31 16.04 -6.41
C SER A 35 -8.28 17.15 -6.18
N ARG A 36 -7.31 16.94 -5.26
CA ARG A 36 -6.18 17.84 -5.00
C ARG A 36 -4.96 17.55 -5.89
N ASN A 37 -5.07 16.65 -6.87
CA ASN A 37 -4.00 16.23 -7.78
C ASN A 37 -2.82 15.55 -7.05
N GLU A 38 -3.11 14.92 -5.92
CA GLU A 38 -2.20 14.09 -5.11
C GLU A 38 -2.38 12.62 -5.49
N ILE A 39 -1.32 11.83 -5.35
CA ILE A 39 -1.34 10.38 -5.57
C ILE A 39 -1.47 9.66 -4.22
N ILE A 40 -2.34 8.65 -4.18
CA ILE A 40 -2.46 7.71 -3.07
C ILE A 40 -2.28 6.30 -3.61
N ILE A 41 -1.51 5.47 -2.92
CA ILE A 41 -1.48 4.02 -3.18
C ILE A 41 -2.34 3.35 -2.12
N ASN A 42 -3.39 2.65 -2.57
CA ASN A 42 -4.32 1.91 -1.72
C ASN A 42 -3.95 0.43 -1.73
N PHE A 43 -3.79 -0.16 -0.54
CA PHE A 43 -3.61 -1.59 -0.35
C PHE A 43 -4.70 -2.13 0.58
N LEU A 44 -5.61 -2.93 0.05
CA LEU A 44 -6.71 -3.53 0.80
C LEU A 44 -6.46 -5.03 0.95
N HIS A 45 -6.27 -5.49 2.18
CA HIS A 45 -6.02 -6.90 2.49
C HIS A 45 -7.30 -7.59 2.99
N TYR A 46 -7.63 -8.71 2.35
CA TYR A 46 -8.75 -9.58 2.71
C TYR A 46 -8.20 -10.81 3.44
N HIS A 47 -8.71 -11.07 4.64
CA HIS A 47 -8.30 -12.24 5.39
C HIS A 47 -9.42 -12.69 6.33
N ASN A 48 -9.66 -14.01 6.44
CA ASN A 48 -10.75 -14.57 7.25
C ASN A 48 -10.67 -14.15 8.73
N ARG A 49 -9.47 -13.94 9.26
CA ARG A 49 -9.26 -13.42 10.64
C ARG A 49 -9.79 -11.99 10.85
N TYR A 50 -10.02 -11.22 9.78
CA TYR A 50 -10.62 -9.88 9.89
C TYR A 50 -12.15 -9.92 9.96
N MET A 51 -12.76 -11.10 9.82
CA MET A 51 -14.21 -11.32 9.78
C MET A 51 -14.86 -10.48 8.67
N THR A 52 -15.40 -9.31 9.00
CA THR A 52 -16.12 -8.43 8.08
C THR A 52 -15.32 -7.19 7.66
N ASN A 53 -14.21 -6.87 8.34
CA ASN A 53 -13.53 -5.59 8.19
C ASN A 53 -12.15 -5.76 7.55
N ASN A 54 -12.13 -5.86 6.22
CA ASN A 54 -10.89 -5.84 5.43
C ASN A 54 -10.01 -4.65 5.82
N LYS A 55 -8.70 -4.82 5.69
CA LYS A 55 -7.73 -3.87 6.22
C LYS A 55 -7.13 -3.03 5.09
N LEU A 56 -7.40 -1.73 5.13
CA LEU A 56 -6.87 -0.74 4.19
C LEU A 56 -5.62 -0.09 4.77
N LEU A 57 -4.54 -0.08 3.98
CA LEU A 57 -3.35 0.74 4.18
C LEU A 57 -3.23 1.70 3.01
N GLN A 58 -2.85 2.95 3.28
CA GLN A 58 -2.72 3.98 2.27
C GLN A 58 -1.36 4.66 2.38
N ILE A 59 -0.66 4.78 1.26
CA ILE A 59 0.55 5.61 1.15
C ILE A 59 0.16 6.90 0.46
N PHE A 60 0.25 8.02 1.19
CA PHE A 60 -0.06 9.34 0.66
C PHE A 60 1.20 10.01 0.12
N GLU A 61 1.12 10.62 -1.06
CA GLU A 61 2.21 11.40 -1.66
C GLU A 61 2.76 12.46 -0.69
N ILE A 62 1.88 13.11 0.07
CA ILE A 62 2.21 14.22 0.96
C ILE A 62 2.96 13.84 2.25
N TYR A 63 3.08 12.54 2.58
CA TYR A 63 3.71 12.03 3.80
C TYR A 63 4.93 11.14 3.50
N PRO A 64 6.01 11.69 2.91
CA PRO A 64 7.15 10.94 2.39
C PRO A 64 7.96 10.17 3.44
N GLU A 65 7.92 10.60 4.69
CA GLU A 65 8.55 9.94 5.84
C GLU A 65 7.94 8.57 6.15
N SER A 66 6.68 8.36 5.76
CA SER A 66 5.96 7.11 6.00
C SER A 66 6.14 6.07 4.89
N HIS A 67 6.61 6.49 3.70
CA HIS A 67 6.64 5.70 2.47
C HIS A 67 7.35 4.36 2.63
N GLU A 68 8.61 4.38 3.09
CA GLU A 68 9.42 3.17 3.23
C GLU A 68 8.83 2.20 4.26
N ARG A 69 8.39 2.74 5.40
CA ARG A 69 7.79 1.94 6.47
C ARG A 69 6.52 1.24 6.00
N LEU A 70 5.63 1.98 5.34
CA LEU A 70 4.37 1.43 4.84
C LEU A 70 4.59 0.46 3.68
N LYS A 71 5.48 0.79 2.74
CA LYS A 71 5.89 -0.11 1.65
C LYS A 71 6.36 -1.45 2.21
N ASN A 72 7.33 -1.43 3.12
CA ASN A 72 7.89 -2.65 3.69
C ASN A 72 6.83 -3.46 4.47
N HIS A 73 5.94 -2.79 5.19
CA HIS A 73 4.84 -3.46 5.87
C HIS A 73 3.88 -4.14 4.89
N ILE A 74 3.48 -3.46 3.81
CA ILE A 74 2.63 -4.03 2.76
C ILE A 74 3.30 -5.25 2.12
N ILE A 75 4.60 -5.18 1.81
CA ILE A 75 5.36 -6.31 1.26
C ILE A 75 5.34 -7.51 2.22
N SER A 76 5.59 -7.29 3.51
CA SER A 76 5.50 -8.37 4.51
C SER A 76 4.09 -8.97 4.60
N VAL A 77 3.04 -8.16 4.41
CA VAL A 77 1.66 -8.66 4.31
C VAL A 77 1.49 -9.49 3.05
N MET A 78 1.87 -8.99 1.85
CA MET A 78 1.78 -9.71 0.57
C MET A 78 2.52 -11.05 0.58
N ARG A 79 3.62 -11.15 1.34
CA ARG A 79 4.39 -12.39 1.55
C ARG A 79 3.80 -13.32 2.61
N GLY A 80 2.67 -12.96 3.22
CA GLY A 80 2.03 -13.72 4.29
C GLY A 80 2.81 -13.78 5.60
N GLN A 81 3.83 -12.94 5.77
CA GLN A 81 4.71 -12.94 6.95
C GLN A 81 4.04 -12.26 8.15
N VAL A 82 3.21 -11.25 7.89
CA VAL A 82 2.49 -10.51 8.92
C VAL A 82 1.04 -10.29 8.52
N LEU A 83 0.17 -10.18 9.51
CA LEU A 83 -1.20 -9.69 9.33
C LEU A 83 -1.26 -8.24 9.79
N ILE A 84 -2.05 -7.42 9.09
CA ILE A 84 -2.40 -6.08 9.55
C ILE A 84 -3.21 -6.22 10.85
N SER A 85 -2.70 -5.65 11.95
CA SER A 85 -3.31 -5.71 13.27
C SER A 85 -4.57 -4.81 13.33
N LYS A 86 -5.47 -5.14 14.27
CA LYS A 86 -6.74 -4.43 14.45
C LYS A 86 -6.51 -3.15 15.27
N GLY A 87 -6.15 -2.05 14.59
CA GLY A 87 -6.00 -0.73 15.21
C GLY A 87 -4.73 -0.62 16.06
N ALA A 88 -4.03 0.50 15.89
CA ALA A 88 -3.46 1.20 17.03
C ALA A 88 -4.57 2.06 17.63
#